data_AF-A0A369XYT8-F1
#
_entry.id   AF-A0A369XYT8-F1
#
_cell.length_a   1.000
_cell.length_b   1.000
_cell.length_c   1.000
_cell.angle_alpha   90.00
_cell.angle_beta   90.00
_cell.angle_gamma   90.00
#
_symmetry.space_group_name_H-M   'P 1'
#
loop_
_entity.id
_entity.type
_entity.pdbx_description
1 polymer ?
#
loop_
_entity_poly.entity_id
_entity_poly.type
_entity_poly.pdbx_seq_one_letter_code
_entity_poly.pdbx_strand_id
1 'polypeptide(L)'
;MKDMENFSRLVRKTRKENLPLLERYVARCDQQTSKSIDWSQPIDKVRESIVAAMGAVIGQTRKKLEDRAERIYLMAKQSGHEAVRSLGKGLEFPGKEDLPDGMARMLWLYLEKNDAFVYAEEARYAIEHRLSPKTYSAFSGPRDLALTVTDASKQQFASKIAGLMNVEPNEIAISDFTRSGYSVQSDDGEEETEQVTLYQFSAAVNTEANSFETVRNGQVETGYFVPCNKIRLTYEPASGAIEVYAPSIGMRRDIARAFADTIMMHEFTSETIPLEDYDLESFKKPRAFPANGENIGAIRVTQIKVERRHEVGGGDNSTKKAAYNALDIRLHRNEPRSIWAVAQDDFNISDLTPYEVKQVRIVIGIPKQVERRAHGLSVLITTPNGCSNGNMSGEERELRDRLLRHWQIVNVF
;
A
#
# COMPACT_ATOMS: atom_id res chain seq x y z
N MET A 1 -6.17 20.83 -1.77
CA MET A 1 -6.34 19.80 -0.72
C MET A 1 -7.55 20.20 0.10
N LYS A 2 -8.51 19.30 0.35
CA LYS A 2 -9.56 19.58 1.34
C LYS A 2 -8.89 19.57 2.71
N ASP A 3 -8.64 20.75 3.25
CA ASP A 3 -7.99 20.92 4.54
C ASP A 3 -8.77 20.17 5.65
N MET A 4 -8.05 19.52 6.56
CA MET A 4 -8.59 18.72 7.68
C MET A 4 -9.57 17.58 7.31
N GLU A 5 -9.47 17.03 6.11
CA GLU A 5 -10.42 16.01 5.64
C GLU A 5 -10.35 14.72 6.47
N ASN A 6 -9.15 14.23 6.79
CA ASN A 6 -8.99 12.98 7.53
C ASN A 6 -9.40 13.14 9.00
N PHE A 7 -9.04 14.26 9.64
CA PHE A 7 -9.50 14.55 11.00
C PHE A 7 -11.02 14.68 11.06
N SER A 8 -11.64 15.40 10.12
CA SER A 8 -13.10 15.52 10.05
C SER A 8 -13.79 14.16 9.87
N ARG A 9 -13.20 13.28 9.04
CA ARG A 9 -13.68 11.90 8.89
C ARG A 9 -13.57 11.09 10.18
N LEU A 10 -12.47 11.23 10.93
CA LEU A 10 -12.27 10.57 12.23
C LEU A 10 -13.35 11.02 13.23
N VAL A 11 -13.58 12.33 13.37
CA VAL A 11 -14.62 12.91 14.24
C VAL A 11 -16.01 12.42 13.87
N ARG A 12 -16.36 12.45 12.57
CA ARG A 12 -17.68 12.01 12.09
C ARG A 12 -17.93 10.51 12.29
N LYS A 13 -16.90 9.69 12.14
CA LYS A 13 -17.00 8.23 12.29
C LYS A 13 -16.91 7.76 13.74
N THR A 14 -16.40 8.59 14.65
CA THR A 14 -16.35 8.27 16.08
C THR A 14 -17.77 8.10 16.62
N ARG A 15 -18.00 7.02 17.35
CA ARG A 15 -19.27 6.73 18.03
C ARG A 15 -19.24 7.21 19.47
N LYS A 16 -20.40 7.24 20.14
CA LYS A 16 -20.54 7.79 21.49
C LYS A 16 -19.64 7.05 22.48
N GLU A 17 -19.64 5.73 22.39
CA GLU A 17 -18.81 4.80 23.17
C GLU A 17 -17.29 5.06 23.02
N ASN A 18 -16.86 5.67 21.90
CA ASN A 18 -15.45 5.94 21.63
C ASN A 18 -15.06 7.42 21.77
N LEU A 19 -15.97 8.29 22.23
CA LEU A 19 -15.63 9.69 22.52
C LEU A 19 -14.43 9.86 23.46
N PRO A 20 -14.24 9.04 24.52
CA PRO A 20 -13.04 9.15 25.37
C PRO A 20 -11.72 8.94 24.62
N LEU A 21 -11.71 8.10 23.57
CA LEU A 21 -10.52 7.92 22.73
C LEU A 21 -10.26 9.16 21.86
N LEU A 22 -11.32 9.76 21.31
CA LEU A 22 -11.20 10.98 20.53
C LEU A 22 -10.74 12.17 21.38
N GLU A 23 -11.23 12.30 22.61
CA GLU A 23 -10.75 13.29 23.58
C GLU A 23 -9.25 13.13 23.83
N ARG A 24 -8.80 11.91 24.18
CA ARG A 24 -7.37 11.63 24.42
C ARG A 24 -6.51 11.88 23.18
N TYR A 25 -7.04 11.61 21.99
CA TYR A 25 -6.38 11.93 20.74
C TYR A 25 -6.21 13.44 20.54
N VAL A 26 -7.28 14.22 20.72
CA VAL A 26 -7.21 15.68 20.62
C VAL A 26 -6.26 16.23 21.68
N ALA A 27 -6.33 15.77 22.93
CA ALA A 27 -5.43 16.18 24.00
C ALA A 27 -3.95 15.87 23.69
N ARG A 28 -3.66 14.72 23.06
CA ARG A 28 -2.30 14.34 22.62
C ARG A 28 -1.77 15.22 21.47
N CYS A 29 -2.65 15.89 20.74
CA CYS A 29 -2.27 16.80 19.66
C CYS A 29 -2.19 18.25 20.15
N ASP A 30 -3.18 18.68 20.92
CA ASP A 30 -3.24 19.96 21.60
C ASP A 30 -4.15 19.90 22.84
N GLN A 31 -3.51 20.00 24.01
CA GLN A 31 -4.21 19.92 25.28
C GLN A 31 -5.15 21.11 25.50
N GLN A 32 -4.83 22.29 24.96
CA GLN A 32 -5.66 23.48 25.13
C GLN A 32 -6.98 23.35 24.37
N THR A 33 -6.93 22.93 23.11
CA THR A 33 -8.14 22.65 22.32
C THR A 33 -8.98 21.54 22.94
N SER A 34 -8.36 20.49 23.49
CA SER A 34 -9.14 19.43 24.16
C SER A 34 -9.92 19.96 25.37
N LYS A 35 -9.33 20.89 26.14
CA LYS A 35 -9.96 21.46 27.34
C LYS A 35 -11.07 22.47 27.04
N SER A 36 -11.13 23.04 25.84
CA SER A 36 -12.18 23.98 25.45
C SER A 36 -13.47 23.30 24.98
N ILE A 37 -13.43 21.97 24.80
CA ILE A 37 -14.56 21.15 24.37
C ILE A 37 -15.18 20.50 25.61
N ASP A 38 -16.50 20.63 25.75
CA ASP A 38 -17.27 19.89 26.76
C ASP A 38 -17.63 18.50 26.22
N TRP A 39 -16.80 17.50 26.55
CA TRP A 39 -16.95 16.12 26.10
C TRP A 39 -18.12 15.37 26.73
N SER A 40 -18.78 15.95 27.75
CA SER A 40 -19.94 15.34 28.41
C SER A 40 -21.25 15.52 27.63
N GLN A 41 -21.24 16.39 26.61
CA GLN A 41 -22.41 16.69 25.80
C GLN A 41 -22.83 15.53 24.88
N PRO A 42 -24.07 15.55 24.34
CA PRO A 42 -24.46 14.64 23.26
C PRO A 42 -23.47 14.70 22.10
N ILE A 43 -23.22 13.55 21.46
CA ILE A 43 -22.15 13.41 20.46
C ILE A 43 -22.23 14.44 19.33
N ASP A 44 -23.43 14.81 18.86
CA ASP A 44 -23.56 15.80 17.80
C ASP A 44 -23.14 17.19 18.25
N LYS A 45 -23.37 17.54 19.53
CA LYS A 45 -22.88 18.78 20.13
C LYS A 45 -21.37 18.76 20.34
N VAL A 46 -20.81 17.63 20.79
CA VAL A 46 -19.35 17.46 20.86
C VAL A 46 -18.72 17.64 19.48
N ARG A 47 -19.32 17.07 18.42
CA ARG A 47 -18.85 17.24 17.04
C ARG A 47 -18.91 18.69 16.56
N GLU A 48 -20.00 19.39 16.85
CA GLU A 48 -20.13 20.84 16.57
C GLU A 48 -19.02 21.63 17.30
N SER A 49 -18.80 21.36 18.58
CA SER A 49 -17.74 21.99 19.38
C SER A 49 -16.35 21.69 18.86
N ILE A 50 -16.07 20.46 18.42
CA ILE A 50 -14.80 20.12 17.77
C ILE A 50 -14.63 20.93 16.49
N VAL A 51 -15.64 20.97 15.60
CA VAL A 51 -15.57 21.74 14.35
C VAL A 51 -15.32 23.23 14.63
N ALA A 52 -16.02 23.81 15.60
CA ALA A 52 -15.83 25.19 16.02
C ALA A 52 -14.42 25.44 16.56
N ALA A 53 -13.93 24.57 17.46
CA ALA A 53 -12.58 24.67 18.01
C ALA A 53 -11.52 24.52 16.91
N MET A 54 -11.71 23.61 15.95
CA MET A 54 -10.84 23.44 14.80
C MET A 54 -10.81 24.65 13.87
N GLY A 55 -11.84 25.49 13.86
CA GLY A 55 -11.82 26.76 13.12
C GLY A 55 -10.72 27.71 13.59
N ALA A 56 -10.36 27.64 14.88
CA ALA A 56 -9.31 28.47 15.48
C ALA A 56 -7.91 27.83 15.43
N VAL A 57 -7.82 26.51 15.21
CA VAL A 57 -6.55 25.79 15.15
C VAL A 57 -5.90 25.99 13.79
N ILE A 58 -4.75 26.67 13.75
CA ILE A 58 -3.98 26.97 12.55
C ILE A 58 -2.54 26.43 12.61
N GLY A 59 -1.85 26.43 11.48
CA GLY A 59 -0.42 26.12 11.40
C GLY A 59 -0.07 24.68 11.81
N GLN A 60 1.01 24.52 12.59
CA GLN A 60 1.58 23.21 12.91
C GLN A 60 0.63 22.30 13.69
N THR A 61 -0.16 22.85 14.61
CA THR A 61 -1.12 22.06 15.40
C THR A 61 -2.19 21.45 14.50
N ARG A 62 -2.71 22.23 13.56
CA ARG A 62 -3.67 21.77 12.55
C ARG A 62 -3.08 20.65 11.70
N LYS A 63 -1.85 20.84 11.23
CA LYS A 63 -1.14 19.83 10.43
C LYS A 63 -0.91 18.53 11.21
N LYS A 64 -0.53 18.61 12.49
CA LYS A 64 -0.37 17.43 13.37
C LYS A 64 -1.68 16.65 13.52
N LEU A 65 -2.81 17.34 13.69
CA LEU A 65 -4.12 16.71 13.78
C LEU A 65 -4.50 15.99 12.49
N GLU A 66 -4.25 16.60 11.34
CA GLU A 66 -4.55 16.00 10.05
C GLU A 66 -3.64 14.81 9.74
N ASP A 67 -2.33 14.93 9.92
CA ASP A 67 -1.36 13.88 9.58
C ASP A 67 -1.54 12.63 10.45
N ARG A 68 -1.82 12.82 11.74
CA ARG A 68 -2.10 11.70 12.65
C ARG A 68 -3.45 11.05 12.32
N ALA A 69 -4.46 11.84 11.95
CA ALA A 69 -5.76 11.30 11.56
C ALA A 69 -5.66 10.54 10.23
N GLU A 70 -4.84 11.00 9.29
CA GLU A 70 -4.55 10.29 8.05
C GLU A 70 -3.94 8.91 8.34
N ARG A 71 -2.91 8.84 9.21
CA ARG A 71 -2.30 7.55 9.61
C ARG A 71 -3.34 6.56 10.15
N ILE A 72 -4.18 7.01 11.08
CA ILE A 72 -5.26 6.18 11.66
C ILE A 72 -6.26 5.76 10.60
N TYR A 73 -6.67 6.69 9.73
CA TYR A 73 -7.61 6.42 8.65
C TYR A 73 -7.07 5.41 7.63
N LEU A 74 -5.79 5.52 7.26
CA LEU A 74 -5.11 4.58 6.38
C LEU A 74 -5.03 3.19 7.01
N MET A 75 -4.74 3.10 8.30
CA MET A 75 -4.71 1.83 9.03
C MET A 75 -6.11 1.21 9.20
N ALA A 76 -7.18 2.00 9.18
CA ALA A 76 -8.55 1.50 9.27
C ALA A 76 -9.09 0.93 7.94
N LYS A 77 -8.29 0.96 6.87
CA LYS A 77 -8.58 0.28 5.61
C LYS A 77 -8.22 -1.21 5.70
N GLN A 78 -8.60 -1.96 4.67
CA GLN A 78 -8.36 -3.40 4.61
C GLN A 78 -6.88 -3.78 4.78
N SER A 79 -5.98 -3.08 4.09
CA SER A 79 -4.53 -3.30 4.17
C SER A 79 -3.98 -3.07 5.58
N GLY A 80 -4.50 -2.09 6.32
CA GLY A 80 -4.11 -1.81 7.68
C GLY A 80 -4.65 -2.83 8.69
N HIS A 81 -5.89 -3.28 8.53
CA HIS A 81 -6.42 -4.39 9.33
C HIS A 81 -5.63 -5.69 9.14
N GLU A 82 -5.24 -5.98 7.91
CA GLU A 82 -4.37 -7.11 7.60
C GLU A 82 -2.99 -6.96 8.22
N ALA A 83 -2.38 -5.77 8.10
CA ALA A 83 -1.10 -5.48 8.71
C ALA A 83 -1.12 -5.67 10.23
N VAL A 84 -2.18 -5.21 10.91
CA VAL A 84 -2.36 -5.42 12.36
C VAL A 84 -2.51 -6.90 12.69
N ARG A 85 -3.33 -7.64 11.93
CA ARG A 85 -3.49 -9.10 12.10
C ARG A 85 -2.15 -9.84 11.91
N SER A 86 -1.33 -9.36 10.98
CA SER A 86 -0.03 -9.97 10.68
C SER A 86 0.94 -9.91 11.86
N LEU A 87 0.83 -8.93 12.77
CA LEU A 87 1.73 -8.83 13.93
C LEU A 87 1.60 -10.00 14.94
N GLY A 88 0.64 -10.90 14.74
CA GLY A 88 0.52 -12.15 15.48
C GLY A 88 -0.37 -12.06 16.73
N LYS A 89 -0.40 -13.15 17.51
CA LYS A 89 -1.36 -13.37 18.59
C LYS A 89 -1.09 -12.60 19.89
N GLY A 90 0.02 -11.87 19.99
CA GLY A 90 0.37 -11.11 21.21
C GLY A 90 -0.35 -9.76 21.35
N LEU A 91 -1.06 -9.30 20.30
CA LEU A 91 -1.77 -8.03 20.32
C LEU A 91 -3.24 -8.23 20.71
N GLU A 92 -3.51 -8.07 22.00
CA GLU A 92 -4.87 -8.15 22.52
C GLU A 92 -5.61 -6.81 22.39
N PHE A 93 -6.74 -6.85 21.69
CA PHE A 93 -7.65 -5.71 21.61
C PHE A 93 -8.77 -5.86 22.64
N PRO A 94 -9.27 -4.73 23.17
CA PRO A 94 -10.57 -4.71 23.82
C PRO A 94 -11.67 -5.31 22.93
N GLY A 95 -12.74 -5.76 23.58
CA GLY A 95 -13.86 -6.44 22.91
C GLY A 95 -14.56 -5.56 21.87
N LYS A 96 -15.40 -6.17 21.03
CA LYS A 96 -16.24 -5.43 20.06
C LYS A 96 -17.20 -4.45 20.75
N GLU A 97 -17.53 -4.65 22.01
CA GLU A 97 -18.36 -3.73 22.79
C GLU A 97 -17.65 -2.40 23.06
N ASP A 98 -16.35 -2.45 23.36
CA ASP A 98 -15.51 -1.27 23.59
C ASP A 98 -15.02 -0.64 22.27
N LEU A 99 -14.69 -1.49 21.28
CA LEU A 99 -14.11 -1.10 20.00
C LEU A 99 -14.93 -1.67 18.82
N PRO A 100 -16.08 -1.05 18.51
CA PRO A 100 -17.10 -1.61 17.62
C PRO A 100 -16.75 -1.59 16.13
N ASP A 101 -15.78 -0.78 15.72
CA ASP A 101 -15.35 -0.70 14.32
C ASP A 101 -13.85 -0.49 14.13
N GLY A 102 -13.41 -0.60 12.88
CA GLY A 102 -11.99 -0.48 12.51
C GLY A 102 -11.37 0.87 12.86
N MET A 103 -12.13 1.97 12.78
CA MET A 103 -11.60 3.28 13.14
C MET A 103 -11.33 3.35 14.65
N ALA A 104 -12.27 2.88 15.48
CA ALA A 104 -12.09 2.82 16.93
C ALA A 104 -10.89 1.95 17.30
N ARG A 105 -10.74 0.78 16.66
CA ARG A 105 -9.61 -0.13 16.89
C ARG A 105 -8.26 0.50 16.54
N MET A 106 -8.16 1.18 15.39
CA MET A 106 -6.90 1.82 14.99
C MET A 106 -6.58 3.05 15.84
N LEU A 107 -7.59 3.81 16.27
CA LEU A 107 -7.42 4.92 17.20
C LEU A 107 -6.91 4.42 18.56
N TRP A 108 -7.50 3.35 19.09
CA TRP A 108 -7.04 2.71 20.31
C TRP A 108 -5.60 2.18 20.16
N LEU A 109 -5.30 1.48 19.06
CA LEU A 109 -3.96 0.96 18.79
C LEU A 109 -2.92 2.10 18.77
N TYR A 110 -3.26 3.21 18.12
CA TYR A 110 -2.41 4.40 18.06
C TYR A 110 -2.13 4.99 19.46
N LEU A 111 -3.14 5.01 20.33
CA LEU A 111 -3.06 5.63 21.67
C LEU A 111 -2.40 4.72 22.71
N GLU A 112 -2.77 3.44 22.76
CA GLU A 112 -2.33 2.50 23.81
C GLU A 112 -1.10 1.69 23.46
N LYS A 113 -0.91 1.38 22.17
CA LYS A 113 0.11 0.43 21.70
C LYS A 113 0.84 1.01 20.48
N ASN A 114 1.39 2.22 20.66
CA ASN A 114 1.94 3.00 19.55
C ASN A 114 3.06 2.26 18.78
N ASP A 115 3.89 1.47 19.47
CA ASP A 115 4.95 0.69 18.81
C ASP A 115 4.34 -0.35 17.86
N ALA A 116 3.30 -1.06 18.28
CA ALA A 116 2.56 -1.99 17.42
C ALA A 116 1.85 -1.26 16.27
N PHE A 117 1.33 -0.05 16.50
CA PHE A 117 0.78 0.78 15.43
C PHE A 117 1.85 1.11 14.37
N VAL A 118 3.06 1.48 14.80
CA VAL A 118 4.18 1.80 13.91
C VAL A 118 4.64 0.56 13.14
N TYR A 119 4.77 -0.60 13.79
CA TYR A 119 5.09 -1.86 13.09
C TYR A 119 4.01 -2.23 12.07
N ALA A 120 2.73 -2.05 12.42
CA ALA A 120 1.63 -2.28 11.49
C ALA A 120 1.67 -1.30 10.30
N GLU A 121 2.12 -0.06 10.48
CA GLU A 121 2.33 0.87 9.35
C GLU A 121 3.46 0.40 8.42
N GLU A 122 4.56 -0.12 8.97
CA GLU A 122 5.65 -0.70 8.15
C GLU A 122 5.17 -1.93 7.37
N ALA A 123 4.41 -2.82 8.02
CA ALA A 123 3.81 -3.99 7.36
C ALA A 123 2.77 -3.58 6.30
N ARG A 124 1.91 -2.59 6.58
CA ARG A 124 0.94 -2.05 5.61
C ARG A 124 1.64 -1.50 4.37
N TYR A 125 2.76 -0.79 4.55
CA TYR A 125 3.54 -0.28 3.42
C TYR A 125 4.03 -1.42 2.52
N ALA A 126 4.62 -2.48 3.10
CA ALA A 126 5.07 -3.65 2.35
C ALA A 126 3.91 -4.33 1.60
N ILE A 127 2.77 -4.49 2.27
CA ILE A 127 1.53 -5.04 1.72
C ILE A 127 1.01 -4.23 0.52
N GLU A 128 0.93 -2.91 0.65
CA GLU A 128 0.36 -2.02 -0.39
C GLU A 128 1.28 -1.88 -1.60
N HIS A 129 2.59 -1.89 -1.37
CA HIS A 129 3.60 -1.64 -2.39
C HIS A 129 4.26 -2.91 -2.95
N ARG A 130 3.87 -4.11 -2.51
CA ARG A 130 4.35 -5.37 -3.10
C ARG A 130 4.06 -5.37 -4.61
N LEU A 131 5.00 -5.84 -5.42
CA LEU A 131 4.93 -5.84 -6.90
C LEU A 131 4.84 -4.44 -7.56
N SER A 132 5.01 -3.34 -6.81
CA SER A 132 5.07 -1.99 -7.38
C SER A 132 6.39 -1.79 -8.14
N PRO A 133 6.41 -1.64 -9.48
CA PRO A 133 7.67 -1.47 -10.22
C PRO A 133 8.45 -0.21 -9.78
N LYS A 134 7.75 0.79 -9.22
CA LYS A 134 8.34 2.05 -8.74
C LYS A 134 9.18 1.91 -7.49
N THR A 135 8.92 0.91 -6.65
CA THR A 135 9.54 0.83 -5.32
C THR A 135 9.99 -0.57 -4.93
N TYR A 136 9.51 -1.62 -5.59
CA TYR A 136 9.69 -3.01 -5.17
C TYR A 136 10.60 -3.80 -6.11
N SER A 137 11.47 -4.64 -5.54
CA SER A 137 12.19 -5.73 -6.21
C SER A 137 12.33 -6.90 -5.25
N ALA A 138 12.38 -8.12 -5.77
CA ALA A 138 12.63 -9.33 -4.99
C ALA A 138 13.88 -10.05 -5.48
N PHE A 139 14.58 -10.72 -4.55
CA PHE A 139 15.83 -11.43 -4.80
C PHE A 139 15.79 -12.80 -4.11
N SER A 140 16.51 -13.76 -4.68
CA SER A 140 16.69 -15.07 -4.08
C SER A 140 17.64 -14.98 -2.89
N GLY A 141 17.21 -15.53 -1.76
CA GLY A 141 18.02 -15.82 -0.58
C GLY A 141 17.93 -17.30 -0.22
N PRO A 142 18.62 -17.74 0.85
CA PRO A 142 18.51 -19.09 1.36
C PRO A 142 17.06 -19.40 1.79
N ARG A 143 16.60 -20.61 1.46
CA ARG A 143 15.34 -21.16 1.96
C ARG A 143 15.53 -21.74 3.37
N ASP A 144 14.44 -21.78 4.12
CA ASP A 144 14.34 -22.40 5.45
C ASP A 144 15.33 -21.84 6.49
N LEU A 145 15.83 -20.62 6.28
CA LEU A 145 16.73 -19.95 7.21
C LEU A 145 15.92 -19.11 8.21
N ALA A 146 15.90 -19.53 9.47
CA ALA A 146 15.46 -18.67 10.56
C ALA A 146 16.54 -17.63 10.88
N LEU A 147 16.18 -16.35 10.95
CA LEU A 147 17.14 -15.29 11.27
C LEU A 147 17.34 -15.14 12.78
N THR A 148 18.60 -15.03 13.19
CA THR A 148 18.99 -14.59 14.53
C THR A 148 19.51 -13.16 14.45
N VAL A 149 18.64 -12.19 14.73
CA VAL A 149 18.99 -10.76 14.63
C VAL A 149 19.65 -10.31 15.93
N THR A 150 20.88 -9.83 15.84
CA THR A 150 21.65 -9.29 16.98
C THR A 150 21.88 -7.79 16.81
N ASP A 151 22.21 -7.09 17.90
CA ASP A 151 22.58 -5.67 17.80
C ASP A 151 23.85 -5.48 16.95
N ALA A 152 24.80 -6.41 17.02
CA ALA A 152 26.01 -6.39 16.19
C ALA A 152 25.68 -6.53 14.70
N SER A 153 24.81 -7.47 14.31
CA SER A 153 24.40 -7.63 12.91
C SER A 153 23.62 -6.41 12.42
N LYS A 154 22.77 -5.81 13.25
CA LYS A 154 22.07 -4.54 12.93
C LYS A 154 23.04 -3.37 12.76
N GLN A 155 24.09 -3.26 13.59
CA GLN A 155 25.11 -2.21 13.44
C GLN A 155 25.96 -2.39 12.17
N GLN A 156 26.28 -3.63 11.81
CA GLN A 156 26.96 -3.92 10.54
C GLN A 156 26.07 -3.59 9.34
N PHE A 157 24.79 -3.96 9.42
CA PHE A 157 23.82 -3.60 8.39
C PHE A 157 23.66 -2.08 8.27
N ALA A 158 23.50 -1.36 9.39
CA ALA A 158 23.44 0.10 9.43
C ALA A 158 24.67 0.73 8.76
N SER A 159 25.87 0.24 9.08
CA SER A 159 27.13 0.70 8.45
C SER A 159 27.13 0.51 6.92
N LYS A 160 26.65 -0.65 6.43
CA LYS A 160 26.53 -0.88 4.97
C LYS A 160 25.52 0.06 4.33
N ILE A 161 24.35 0.26 4.93
CA ILE A 161 23.34 1.20 4.43
C ILE A 161 23.87 2.64 4.44
N ALA A 162 24.58 3.03 5.50
CA ALA A 162 25.18 4.35 5.61
C ALA A 162 26.17 4.63 4.46
N GLY A 163 27.00 3.64 4.12
CA GLY A 163 27.89 3.73 2.95
C GLY A 163 27.14 3.87 1.61
N LEU A 164 26.00 3.18 1.43
CA LEU A 164 25.14 3.34 0.24
C LEU A 164 24.48 4.72 0.15
N MET A 165 24.24 5.36 1.30
CA MET A 165 23.55 6.64 1.40
C MET A 165 24.51 7.83 1.59
N ASN A 166 25.82 7.57 1.72
CA ASN A 166 26.86 8.55 1.97
C ASN A 166 26.59 9.39 3.24
N VAL A 167 26.26 8.71 4.33
CA VAL A 167 26.02 9.28 5.68
C VAL A 167 26.82 8.49 6.72
N GLU A 168 26.87 8.98 7.96
CA GLU A 168 27.53 8.25 9.05
C GLU A 168 26.67 7.08 9.58
N PRO A 169 27.26 5.96 10.04
CA PRO A 169 26.49 4.80 10.52
C PRO A 169 25.49 5.10 11.65
N ASN A 170 25.80 6.07 12.52
CA ASN A 170 24.92 6.48 13.62
C ASN A 170 23.71 7.33 13.16
N GLU A 171 23.67 7.73 11.88
CA GLU A 171 22.53 8.42 11.27
C GLU A 171 21.50 7.45 10.68
N ILE A 172 21.79 6.15 10.69
CA ILE A 172 20.88 5.08 10.25
C ILE A 172 20.24 4.40 11.46
N ALA A 173 18.91 4.51 11.57
CA ALA A 173 18.14 3.77 12.56
C ALA A 173 17.55 2.49 11.95
N ILE A 174 17.99 1.33 12.43
CA ILE A 174 17.46 0.02 12.04
C ILE A 174 16.36 -0.41 13.02
N SER A 175 15.24 -0.87 12.48
CA SER A 175 14.19 -1.54 13.24
C SER A 175 13.80 -2.84 12.57
N ASP A 176 13.53 -3.86 13.37
CA ASP A 176 13.11 -5.18 12.94
C ASP A 176 11.95 -5.72 13.78
N PHE A 177 11.11 -6.56 13.18
CA PHE A 177 10.06 -7.33 13.86
C PHE A 177 9.63 -8.51 12.98
N THR A 178 8.95 -9.49 13.57
CA THR A 178 8.35 -10.60 12.83
C THR A 178 6.85 -10.40 12.66
N ARG A 179 6.31 -10.87 11.54
CA ARG A 179 4.87 -10.90 11.26
C ARG A 179 4.51 -12.18 10.53
N SER A 180 3.23 -12.53 10.51
CA SER A 180 2.69 -13.61 9.71
C SER A 180 2.36 -13.13 8.30
N GLY A 181 2.70 -13.94 7.30
CA GLY A 181 2.17 -13.86 5.95
C GLY A 181 1.12 -14.95 5.73
N TYR A 182 0.50 -14.91 4.55
CA TYR A 182 -0.19 -16.06 3.98
C TYR A 182 0.63 -16.53 2.79
N SER A 183 0.93 -17.83 2.72
CA SER A 183 1.55 -18.43 1.55
C SER A 183 0.52 -19.18 0.71
N VAL A 184 0.72 -19.15 -0.60
CA VAL A 184 0.10 -20.10 -1.52
C VAL A 184 0.96 -21.36 -1.53
N GLN A 185 0.46 -22.49 -1.03
CA GLN A 185 1.00 -23.78 -1.48
C GLN A 185 0.37 -24.11 -2.84
N SER A 186 1.18 -24.60 -3.77
CA SER A 186 0.78 -25.00 -5.12
C SER A 186 0.80 -26.52 -5.31
N ASP A 187 -0.12 -26.95 -6.18
CA ASP A 187 -0.29 -28.20 -6.92
C ASP A 187 -0.88 -29.46 -6.28
N ASP A 188 -0.93 -29.63 -4.96
CA ASP A 188 -1.47 -30.88 -4.36
C ASP A 188 -2.91 -30.81 -3.83
N GLY A 189 -3.69 -29.81 -4.25
CA GLY A 189 -5.16 -29.84 -4.10
C GLY A 189 -5.71 -29.81 -2.66
N GLU A 190 -4.86 -29.66 -1.64
CA GLU A 190 -5.29 -29.46 -0.25
C GLU A 190 -5.13 -27.98 0.13
N GLU A 191 -6.29 -27.34 0.35
CA GLU A 191 -6.41 -25.95 0.78
C GLU A 191 -6.03 -25.79 2.26
N GLU A 192 -4.75 -25.87 2.60
CA GLU A 192 -4.25 -25.37 3.89
C GLU A 192 -3.49 -24.05 3.70
N THR A 193 -4.09 -22.95 4.17
CA THR A 193 -3.43 -21.65 4.27
C THR A 193 -2.47 -21.69 5.47
N GLU A 194 -1.23 -22.07 5.24
CA GLU A 194 -0.20 -22.01 6.27
C GLU A 194 0.21 -20.55 6.53
N GLN A 195 0.24 -20.18 7.81
CA GLN A 195 0.82 -18.92 8.24
C GLN A 195 2.34 -19.02 8.18
N VAL A 196 2.96 -18.31 7.24
CA VAL A 196 4.41 -18.21 7.14
C VAL A 196 4.96 -17.09 8.02
N THR A 197 6.14 -17.29 8.61
CA THR A 197 6.84 -16.22 9.32
C THR A 197 7.54 -15.31 8.33
N LEU A 198 7.36 -14.01 8.49
CA LEU A 198 8.04 -12.97 7.71
C LEU A 198 8.87 -12.10 8.65
N TYR A 199 10.13 -11.89 8.31
CA TYR A 199 11.01 -10.96 9.00
C TYR A 199 10.94 -9.60 8.30
N GLN A 200 10.48 -8.57 9.00
CA GLN A 200 10.35 -7.21 8.49
C GLN A 200 11.46 -6.34 9.05
N PHE A 201 12.15 -5.60 8.18
CA PHE A 201 13.17 -4.62 8.55
C PHE A 201 12.85 -3.25 7.96
N SER A 202 13.32 -2.21 8.63
CA SER A 202 13.40 -0.87 8.07
C SER A 202 14.72 -0.20 8.42
N ALA A 203 15.22 0.62 7.51
CA ALA A 203 16.34 1.52 7.73
C ALA A 203 15.85 2.95 7.51
N ALA A 204 15.84 3.74 8.59
CA ALA A 204 15.42 5.12 8.59
C ALA A 204 16.63 6.05 8.61
N VAL A 205 16.56 7.12 7.83
CA VAL A 205 17.65 8.08 7.62
C VAL A 205 17.07 9.47 7.41
N ASN A 206 17.73 10.47 7.97
CA ASN A 206 17.38 11.85 7.72
C ASN A 206 17.90 12.29 6.34
N THR A 207 17.12 13.05 5.59
CA THR A 207 17.56 13.65 4.32
C THR A 207 18.12 15.04 4.55
N GLU A 208 18.56 15.71 3.48
CA GLU A 208 18.95 17.12 3.55
C GLU A 208 17.84 17.99 4.16
N ALA A 209 18.27 19.00 4.92
CA ALA A 209 17.38 19.99 5.50
C ALA A 209 16.66 20.74 4.38
N ASN A 210 15.34 20.84 4.51
CA ASN A 210 14.51 21.61 3.61
C ASN A 210 13.99 22.85 4.34
N SER A 211 13.63 23.88 3.60
CA SER A 211 13.14 25.13 4.14
C SER A 211 11.75 25.46 3.65
N PHE A 212 11.04 26.27 4.42
CA PHE A 212 9.77 26.85 4.03
C PHE A 212 9.65 28.26 4.62
N GLU A 213 9.01 29.15 3.88
CA GLU A 213 8.71 30.49 4.38
C GLU A 213 7.38 30.47 5.16
N THR A 214 7.35 31.19 6.27
CA THR A 214 6.15 31.40 7.08
C THR A 214 6.08 32.85 7.54
N VAL A 215 4.89 33.39 7.67
CA VAL A 215 4.71 34.72 8.27
C VAL A 215 4.54 34.56 9.79
N ARG A 216 5.36 35.24 10.58
CA ARG A 216 5.21 35.37 12.03
C ARG A 216 5.32 36.84 12.41
N ASN A 217 4.34 37.33 13.19
CA ASN A 217 4.29 38.73 13.63
C ASN A 217 4.44 39.76 12.48
N GLY A 218 3.86 39.45 11.32
CA GLY A 218 3.92 40.33 10.14
C GLY A 218 5.26 40.30 9.37
N GLN A 219 6.19 39.43 9.74
CA GLN A 219 7.47 39.25 9.04
C GLN A 219 7.55 37.86 8.41
N VAL A 220 8.16 37.77 7.23
CA VAL A 220 8.49 36.49 6.60
C VAL A 220 9.74 35.93 7.29
N GLU A 221 9.59 34.76 7.87
CA GLU A 221 10.66 33.99 8.50
C GLU A 221 10.86 32.67 7.73
N THR A 222 12.12 32.25 7.56
CA THR A 222 12.46 30.94 7.00
C THR A 222 12.53 29.90 8.12
N GLY A 223 11.65 28.89 8.06
CA GLY A 223 11.74 27.69 8.89
C GLY A 223 12.55 26.60 8.19
N TYR A 224 13.25 25.78 8.96
CA TYR A 224 14.00 24.63 8.48
C TYR A 224 13.48 23.34 9.12
N PHE A 225 13.48 22.24 8.37
CA PHE A 225 13.13 20.92 8.88
C PHE A 225 13.94 19.85 8.15
N VAL A 226 14.12 18.70 8.81
CA VAL A 226 14.88 17.57 8.27
C VAL A 226 13.90 16.40 8.07
N PRO A 227 13.54 16.06 6.82
CA PRO A 227 12.70 14.90 6.54
C PRO A 227 13.40 13.59 6.91
N CYS A 228 12.61 12.55 7.19
CA CYS A 228 13.10 11.19 7.39
C CYS A 228 12.55 10.27 6.29
N ASN A 229 13.46 9.58 5.60
CA ASN A 229 13.14 8.56 4.61
C ASN A 229 13.34 7.16 5.22
N LYS A 230 12.57 6.19 4.72
CA LYS A 230 12.65 4.79 5.16
C LYS A 230 12.76 3.84 3.98
N ILE A 231 13.78 3.00 4.02
CA ILE A 231 13.90 1.78 3.23
C ILE A 231 13.23 0.65 4.03
N ARG A 232 12.54 -0.27 3.35
CA ARG A 232 11.94 -1.45 3.99
C ARG A 232 12.38 -2.73 3.31
N LEU A 233 12.49 -3.79 4.09
CA LEU A 233 12.78 -5.13 3.60
C LEU A 233 11.85 -6.15 4.25
N THR A 234 11.47 -7.17 3.51
CA THR A 234 10.80 -8.37 4.02
C THR A 234 11.63 -9.58 3.62
N TYR A 235 11.84 -10.52 4.54
CA TYR A 235 12.40 -11.83 4.23
C TYR A 235 11.43 -12.94 4.62
N GLU A 236 11.18 -13.86 3.68
CA GLU A 236 10.33 -15.04 3.86
C GLU A 236 11.20 -16.31 3.84
N PRO A 237 11.36 -17.02 4.97
CA PRO A 237 12.20 -18.22 5.03
C PRO A 237 11.75 -19.33 4.09
N ALA A 238 10.45 -19.61 4.02
CA ALA A 238 9.92 -20.75 3.25
C ALA A 238 10.28 -20.67 1.76
N SER A 239 10.15 -19.48 1.16
CA SER A 239 10.49 -19.25 -0.26
C SER A 239 11.95 -18.84 -0.47
N GLY A 240 12.59 -18.31 0.58
CA GLY A 240 13.88 -17.64 0.51
C GLY A 240 13.80 -16.21 -0.06
N ALA A 241 12.60 -15.67 -0.28
CA ALA A 241 12.45 -14.38 -0.94
C ALA A 241 12.90 -13.21 -0.05
N ILE A 242 13.77 -12.36 -0.61
CA ILE A 242 14.15 -11.06 -0.03
C ILE A 242 13.47 -9.97 -0.84
N GLU A 243 12.45 -9.34 -0.27
CA GLU A 243 11.71 -8.24 -0.87
C GLU A 243 12.27 -6.90 -0.38
N VAL A 244 12.63 -6.00 -1.29
CA VAL A 244 13.21 -4.69 -0.96
C VAL A 244 12.36 -3.55 -1.52
N TYR A 245 12.07 -2.58 -0.67
CA TYR A 245 11.27 -1.40 -0.98
C TYR A 245 12.12 -0.13 -0.89
N ALA A 246 12.54 0.36 -2.05
CA ALA A 246 13.42 1.53 -2.17
C ALA A 246 13.21 2.25 -3.53
N PRO A 247 13.50 3.56 -3.64
CA PRO A 247 13.22 4.34 -4.85
C PRO A 247 13.99 3.87 -6.10
N SER A 248 15.24 3.42 -5.96
CA SER A 248 16.10 3.04 -7.09
C SER A 248 16.34 1.53 -7.17
N ILE A 249 16.30 0.96 -8.38
CA ILE A 249 16.55 -0.47 -8.63
C ILE A 249 17.95 -0.89 -8.20
N GLY A 250 18.98 -0.09 -8.53
CA GLY A 250 20.36 -0.37 -8.11
C GLY A 250 20.49 -0.42 -6.59
N MET A 251 19.85 0.54 -5.92
CA MET A 251 19.81 0.60 -4.47
C MET A 251 19.12 -0.63 -3.87
N ARG A 252 18.00 -1.10 -4.45
CA ARG A 252 17.32 -2.32 -3.96
C ARG A 252 18.25 -3.54 -3.94
N ARG A 253 19.04 -3.74 -5.00
CA ARG A 253 20.00 -4.84 -5.08
C ARG A 253 21.10 -4.71 -4.03
N ASP A 254 21.66 -3.52 -3.89
CA ASP A 254 22.80 -3.30 -2.99
C ASP A 254 22.35 -3.39 -1.51
N ILE A 255 21.12 -2.99 -1.19
CA ILE A 255 20.48 -3.22 0.12
C ILE A 255 20.25 -4.73 0.35
N ALA A 256 19.73 -5.47 -0.64
CA ALA A 256 19.53 -6.92 -0.52
C ALA A 256 20.85 -7.66 -0.23
N ARG A 257 21.93 -7.28 -0.93
CA ARG A 257 23.28 -7.77 -0.65
C ARG A 257 23.73 -7.43 0.77
N ALA A 258 23.58 -6.17 1.17
CA ALA A 258 23.96 -5.75 2.52
C ALA A 258 23.21 -6.55 3.60
N PHE A 259 21.93 -6.82 3.38
CA PHE A 259 21.10 -7.62 4.27
C PHE A 259 21.57 -9.08 4.33
N ALA A 260 21.82 -9.72 3.18
CA ALA A 260 22.33 -11.07 3.10
C ALA A 260 23.68 -11.23 3.83
N ASP A 261 24.63 -10.32 3.57
CA ASP A 261 25.98 -10.39 4.13
C ASP A 261 26.02 -10.19 5.65
N THR A 262 25.08 -9.41 6.22
CA THR A 262 25.17 -8.94 7.62
C THR A 262 24.11 -9.55 8.54
N ILE A 263 22.87 -9.67 8.08
CA ILE A 263 21.76 -10.22 8.88
C ILE A 263 21.63 -11.73 8.65
N MET A 264 21.69 -12.15 7.39
CA MET A 264 21.54 -13.57 7.03
C MET A 264 22.85 -14.34 7.15
N MET A 265 23.99 -13.63 7.17
CA MET A 265 25.34 -14.20 7.15
C MET A 265 25.53 -15.21 6.01
N HIS A 266 25.01 -14.86 4.83
CA HIS A 266 24.98 -15.73 3.65
C HIS A 266 25.49 -14.99 2.41
N GLU A 267 26.13 -15.71 1.50
CA GLU A 267 26.59 -15.14 0.23
C GLU A 267 25.39 -14.74 -0.66
N PHE A 268 25.43 -13.52 -1.21
CA PHE A 268 24.38 -13.01 -2.08
C PHE A 268 24.62 -13.36 -3.55
N THR A 269 23.76 -14.18 -4.14
CA THR A 269 23.88 -14.63 -5.54
C THR A 269 23.38 -13.62 -6.58
N SER A 270 22.79 -12.49 -6.15
CA SER A 270 22.20 -11.44 -7.00
C SER A 270 21.10 -11.86 -7.97
N GLU A 271 20.65 -13.10 -7.85
CA GLU A 271 19.53 -13.64 -8.61
C GLU A 271 18.24 -12.88 -8.23
N THR A 272 17.63 -12.24 -9.23
CA THR A 272 16.37 -11.52 -9.07
C THR A 272 15.21 -12.48 -9.21
N ILE A 273 14.25 -12.41 -8.30
CA ILE A 273 12.95 -13.06 -8.52
C ILE A 273 12.17 -12.17 -9.49
N PRO A 274 11.88 -12.64 -10.72
CA PRO A 274 11.18 -11.84 -11.69
C PRO A 274 9.79 -11.46 -11.18
N LEU A 275 9.36 -10.23 -11.50
CA LEU A 275 7.98 -9.85 -11.27
C LEU A 275 7.08 -10.71 -12.17
N GLU A 276 5.84 -10.93 -11.73
CA GLU A 276 4.83 -11.53 -12.60
C GLU A 276 4.72 -10.72 -13.89
N ASP A 277 4.83 -11.42 -15.02
CA ASP A 277 4.61 -10.86 -16.35
C ASP A 277 3.16 -11.11 -16.74
N TYR A 278 2.47 -10.06 -17.16
CA TYR A 278 1.04 -10.13 -17.45
C TYR A 278 0.77 -9.96 -18.95
N ASP A 279 0.11 -10.94 -19.56
CA ASP A 279 -0.41 -10.87 -20.92
C ASP A 279 -1.62 -9.93 -21.01
N LEU A 280 -1.33 -8.64 -21.16
CA LEU A 280 -2.34 -7.62 -21.45
C LEU A 280 -2.82 -7.64 -22.91
N GLU A 281 -2.06 -8.26 -23.80
CA GLU A 281 -2.38 -8.34 -25.23
C GLU A 281 -3.61 -9.23 -25.48
N SER A 282 -3.83 -10.22 -24.61
CA SER A 282 -5.05 -11.02 -24.56
C SER A 282 -6.35 -10.20 -24.47
N PHE A 283 -6.31 -8.94 -24.00
CA PHE A 283 -7.48 -8.06 -23.88
C PHE A 283 -7.82 -7.30 -25.15
N LYS A 284 -7.00 -7.42 -26.21
CA LYS A 284 -7.28 -6.80 -27.52
C LYS A 284 -8.57 -7.32 -28.17
N LYS A 285 -9.03 -8.49 -27.74
CA LYS A 285 -10.25 -9.14 -28.23
C LYS A 285 -11.15 -9.57 -27.06
N PRO A 286 -12.46 -9.72 -27.29
CA PRO A 286 -13.37 -10.30 -26.30
C PRO A 286 -12.88 -11.65 -25.80
N ARG A 287 -12.93 -11.85 -24.48
CA ARG A 287 -12.51 -13.10 -23.83
C ARG A 287 -13.42 -13.45 -22.65
N ALA A 288 -13.49 -14.74 -22.35
CA ALA A 288 -14.24 -15.28 -21.22
C ALA A 288 -13.39 -15.34 -19.95
N PHE A 289 -14.05 -15.30 -18.80
CA PHE A 289 -13.45 -15.41 -17.47
C PHE A 289 -14.24 -16.46 -16.67
N PRO A 290 -13.99 -17.77 -16.90
CA PRO A 290 -14.69 -18.82 -16.16
C PRO A 290 -14.30 -18.77 -14.67
N ALA A 291 -15.20 -19.23 -13.79
CA ALA A 291 -14.97 -19.21 -12.34
C ALA A 291 -14.12 -20.40 -11.84
N ASN A 292 -14.15 -21.53 -12.53
CA ASN A 292 -13.35 -22.73 -12.22
C ASN A 292 -13.45 -23.21 -10.77
N GLY A 293 -14.68 -23.33 -10.27
CA GLY A 293 -14.94 -23.79 -8.90
C GLY A 293 -14.85 -22.70 -7.84
N GLU A 294 -14.26 -21.54 -8.15
CA GLU A 294 -14.21 -20.41 -7.22
C GLU A 294 -15.61 -19.82 -7.01
N ASN A 295 -15.93 -19.47 -5.76
CA ASN A 295 -17.22 -18.87 -5.40
C ASN A 295 -17.25 -17.37 -5.72
N ILE A 296 -17.34 -17.06 -7.01
CA ILE A 296 -17.38 -15.69 -7.53
C ILE A 296 -18.63 -15.42 -8.38
N GLY A 297 -19.04 -14.17 -8.38
CA GLY A 297 -20.10 -13.65 -9.24
C GLY A 297 -19.57 -13.19 -10.60
N ALA A 298 -20.32 -12.27 -11.24
CA ALA A 298 -19.98 -11.78 -12.57
C ALA A 298 -18.60 -11.09 -12.60
N ILE A 299 -17.83 -11.38 -13.66
CA ILE A 299 -16.53 -10.76 -13.95
C ILE A 299 -16.70 -9.79 -15.11
N ARG A 300 -16.16 -8.58 -14.98
CA ARG A 300 -16.27 -7.54 -16.01
C ARG A 300 -14.96 -6.83 -16.20
N VAL A 301 -14.55 -6.68 -17.47
CA VAL A 301 -13.53 -5.69 -17.82
C VAL A 301 -14.21 -4.33 -17.86
N THR A 302 -13.78 -3.43 -16.97
CA THR A 302 -14.39 -2.12 -16.76
C THR A 302 -13.52 -0.97 -17.24
N GLN A 303 -12.25 -1.23 -17.53
CA GLN A 303 -11.35 -0.26 -18.12
C GLN A 303 -10.33 -0.96 -19.01
N ILE A 304 -10.06 -0.37 -20.18
CA ILE A 304 -8.91 -0.69 -21.03
C ILE A 304 -8.30 0.64 -21.44
N LYS A 305 -7.01 0.82 -21.12
CA LYS A 305 -6.19 1.93 -21.61
C LYS A 305 -5.20 1.38 -22.63
N VAL A 306 -5.20 1.97 -23.82
CA VAL A 306 -4.31 1.59 -24.92
C VAL A 306 -3.54 2.79 -25.44
N GLU A 307 -2.41 2.53 -26.08
CA GLU A 307 -1.61 3.54 -26.77
C GLU A 307 -1.36 3.13 -28.22
N ARG A 308 -1.38 4.11 -29.14
CA ARG A 308 -1.00 3.90 -30.53
C ARG A 308 0.23 4.73 -30.87
N ARG A 309 1.31 4.04 -31.25
CA ARG A 309 2.50 4.67 -31.80
C ARG A 309 2.21 5.18 -33.21
N HIS A 310 2.65 6.40 -33.50
CA HIS A 310 2.68 6.97 -34.84
C HIS A 310 3.95 7.81 -35.00
N GLU A 311 4.32 8.11 -36.24
CA GLU A 311 5.45 8.98 -36.54
C GLU A 311 4.95 10.41 -36.77
N VAL A 312 5.66 11.38 -36.19
CA VAL A 312 5.39 12.81 -36.38
C VAL A 312 6.67 13.48 -36.86
N GLY A 313 6.53 14.34 -37.87
CA GLY A 313 7.66 14.97 -38.57
C GLY A 313 8.11 14.18 -39.80
N GLY A 314 8.83 14.84 -40.70
CA GLY A 314 9.23 14.31 -42.00
C GLY A 314 8.99 15.30 -43.14
N GLY A 315 9.64 16.46 -43.09
CA GLY A 315 10.05 17.18 -44.30
C GLY A 315 11.49 16.82 -44.67
N ASP A 316 11.97 17.23 -45.85
CA ASP A 316 13.27 16.85 -46.44
C ASP A 316 14.49 16.95 -45.51
N ASN A 317 14.42 17.74 -44.42
CA ASN A 317 15.50 17.94 -43.44
C ASN A 317 15.14 17.63 -41.97
N SER A 318 14.08 16.87 -41.66
CA SER A 318 13.72 16.57 -40.26
C SER A 318 13.66 15.08 -39.93
N THR A 319 14.27 14.66 -38.82
CA THR A 319 14.15 13.30 -38.27
C THR A 319 12.73 13.02 -37.77
N LYS A 320 12.19 11.87 -38.17
CA LYS A 320 10.91 11.35 -37.69
C LYS A 320 10.99 11.07 -36.18
N LYS A 321 10.01 11.56 -35.41
CA LYS A 321 9.88 11.28 -33.97
C LYS A 321 8.69 10.35 -33.74
N ALA A 322 8.83 9.41 -32.81
CA ALA A 322 7.69 8.60 -32.36
C ALA A 322 6.82 9.44 -31.41
N ALA A 323 5.53 9.49 -31.69
CA ALA A 323 4.50 10.03 -30.80
C ALA A 323 3.48 8.95 -30.47
N TYR A 324 2.82 9.11 -29.32
CA TYR A 324 1.87 8.14 -28.79
C TYR A 324 0.55 8.83 -28.46
N ASN A 325 -0.55 8.32 -29.03
CA ASN A 325 -1.89 8.74 -28.64
C ASN A 325 -2.48 7.70 -27.70
N ALA A 326 -2.94 8.13 -26.52
CA ALA A 326 -3.57 7.27 -25.54
C ALA A 326 -5.10 7.33 -25.65
N LEU A 327 -5.75 6.18 -25.54
CA LEU A 327 -7.20 6.03 -25.43
C LEU A 327 -7.52 5.28 -24.13
N ASP A 328 -8.44 5.80 -23.33
CA ASP A 328 -8.87 5.21 -22.06
C ASP A 328 -10.39 4.99 -22.08
N ILE A 329 -10.80 3.75 -22.30
CA ILE A 329 -12.21 3.36 -22.34
C ILE A 329 -12.60 2.89 -20.94
N ARG A 330 -13.63 3.51 -20.35
CA ARG A 330 -14.11 3.20 -19.00
C ARG A 330 -15.60 2.96 -19.01
N LEU A 331 -16.02 1.82 -18.45
CA LEU A 331 -17.43 1.51 -18.29
C LEU A 331 -17.96 2.13 -17.00
N HIS A 332 -19.14 2.75 -17.09
CA HIS A 332 -19.91 3.06 -15.92
C HIS A 332 -20.46 1.76 -15.29
N ARG A 333 -20.66 1.74 -13.97
CA ARG A 333 -21.16 0.55 -13.23
C ARG A 333 -22.49 -0.01 -13.75
N ASN A 334 -23.31 0.83 -14.38
CA ASN A 334 -24.62 0.47 -14.93
C ASN A 334 -24.60 0.24 -16.45
N GLU A 335 -23.44 0.32 -17.10
CA GLU A 335 -23.34 0.00 -18.53
C GLU A 335 -23.61 -1.50 -18.71
N PRO A 336 -24.61 -1.92 -19.51
CA PRO A 336 -24.86 -3.35 -19.76
C PRO A 336 -23.89 -3.95 -20.80
N ARG A 337 -23.33 -3.14 -21.70
CA ARG A 337 -22.43 -3.61 -22.75
C ARG A 337 -21.07 -4.06 -22.20
N SER A 338 -20.38 -4.90 -22.96
CA SER A 338 -18.97 -5.23 -22.71
C SER A 338 -18.08 -4.05 -23.10
N ILE A 339 -16.83 -4.03 -22.62
CA ILE A 339 -15.90 -2.95 -22.98
C ILE A 339 -15.56 -2.96 -24.47
N TRP A 340 -15.53 -4.13 -25.09
CA TRP A 340 -15.30 -4.28 -26.53
C TRP A 340 -16.49 -3.79 -27.35
N ALA A 341 -17.72 -4.00 -26.89
CA ALA A 341 -18.91 -3.44 -27.54
C ALA A 341 -18.92 -1.90 -27.43
N VAL A 342 -18.56 -1.33 -26.27
CA VAL A 342 -18.41 0.13 -26.12
C VAL A 342 -17.28 0.67 -27.01
N ALA A 343 -16.15 -0.03 -27.12
CA ALA A 343 -15.08 0.35 -28.03
C ALA A 343 -15.55 0.42 -29.49
N GLN A 344 -16.38 -0.54 -29.91
CA GLN A 344 -16.96 -0.55 -31.24
C GLN A 344 -18.02 0.56 -31.43
N ASP A 345 -19.01 0.65 -30.55
CA ASP A 345 -20.18 1.51 -30.75
C ASP A 345 -19.84 3.00 -30.56
N ASP A 346 -19.05 3.32 -29.53
CA ASP A 346 -18.84 4.71 -29.10
C ASP A 346 -17.53 5.28 -29.68
N PHE A 347 -16.55 4.43 -30.00
CA PHE A 347 -15.23 4.84 -30.52
C PHE A 347 -14.95 4.32 -31.94
N ASN A 348 -15.82 3.51 -32.54
CA ASN A 348 -15.63 2.88 -33.85
C ASN A 348 -14.34 2.04 -33.93
N ILE A 349 -14.01 1.33 -32.85
CA ILE A 349 -12.85 0.45 -32.74
C ILE A 349 -13.32 -1.00 -32.57
N SER A 350 -13.36 -1.74 -33.67
CA SER A 350 -13.72 -3.17 -33.69
C SER A 350 -12.56 -4.06 -33.29
N ASP A 351 -11.33 -3.56 -33.43
CA ASP A 351 -10.11 -4.30 -33.19
C ASP A 351 -9.07 -3.42 -32.49
N LEU A 352 -8.67 -3.84 -31.29
CA LEU A 352 -7.63 -3.18 -30.50
C LEU A 352 -6.22 -3.69 -30.87
N THR A 353 -6.08 -4.66 -31.78
CA THR A 353 -4.78 -5.21 -32.22
C THR A 353 -3.76 -4.14 -32.66
N PRO A 354 -4.14 -3.05 -33.35
CA PRO A 354 -3.21 -1.97 -33.74
C PRO A 354 -2.68 -1.12 -32.58
N TYR A 355 -3.21 -1.29 -31.37
CA TYR A 355 -2.82 -0.55 -30.18
C TYR A 355 -1.96 -1.43 -29.27
N GLU A 356 -1.21 -0.83 -28.37
CA GLU A 356 -0.53 -1.51 -27.27
C GLU A 356 -1.37 -1.35 -26.00
N VAL A 357 -1.69 -2.45 -25.31
CA VAL A 357 -2.50 -2.38 -24.10
C VAL A 357 -1.63 -1.98 -22.91
N LYS A 358 -1.91 -0.83 -22.29
CA LYS A 358 -1.11 -0.30 -21.17
C LYS A 358 -1.72 -0.61 -19.82
N GLN A 359 -3.05 -0.60 -19.71
CA GLN A 359 -3.74 -0.88 -18.45
C GLN A 359 -5.07 -1.58 -18.68
N VAL A 360 -5.41 -2.51 -17.78
CA VAL A 360 -6.71 -3.19 -17.77
C VAL A 360 -7.24 -3.23 -16.35
N ARG A 361 -8.52 -2.89 -16.17
CA ARG A 361 -9.24 -3.07 -14.90
C ARG A 361 -10.30 -4.14 -15.03
N ILE A 362 -10.14 -5.20 -14.26
CA ILE A 362 -11.11 -6.28 -14.09
C ILE A 362 -11.83 -6.06 -12.76
N VAL A 363 -13.14 -6.26 -12.73
CA VAL A 363 -13.94 -6.29 -11.50
C VAL A 363 -14.54 -7.68 -11.37
N ILE A 364 -14.20 -8.35 -10.28
CA ILE A 364 -14.68 -9.69 -9.93
C ILE A 364 -15.76 -9.51 -8.87
N GLY A 365 -16.98 -9.98 -9.13
CA GLY A 365 -18.04 -9.95 -8.13
C GLY A 365 -17.76 -10.93 -7.01
N ILE A 366 -17.71 -10.47 -5.76
CA ILE A 366 -17.61 -11.33 -4.57
C ILE A 366 -19.02 -11.45 -3.97
N PRO A 367 -19.57 -12.67 -3.85
CA PRO A 367 -20.88 -12.89 -3.27
C PRO A 367 -20.92 -12.55 -1.78
N LYS A 368 -22.13 -12.47 -1.21
CA LYS A 368 -22.31 -12.22 0.22
C LYS A 368 -21.83 -13.43 1.02
N GLN A 369 -20.98 -13.20 2.01
CA GLN A 369 -20.55 -14.18 3.01
C GLN A 369 -21.23 -13.90 4.36
N VAL A 370 -21.06 -14.80 5.33
CA VAL A 370 -21.68 -14.70 6.67
C VAL A 370 -21.32 -13.37 7.35
N GLU A 371 -20.05 -12.98 7.31
CA GLU A 371 -19.55 -11.75 7.95
C GLU A 371 -19.27 -10.59 6.99
N ARG A 372 -19.40 -10.81 5.67
CA ARG A 372 -18.99 -9.84 4.64
C ARG A 372 -20.08 -9.61 3.59
N ARG A 373 -20.37 -8.34 3.30
CA ARG A 373 -21.32 -7.96 2.24
C ARG A 373 -20.73 -8.28 0.86
N ALA A 374 -21.62 -8.57 -0.08
CA ALA A 374 -21.25 -8.67 -1.49
C ALA A 374 -20.58 -7.35 -1.96
N HIS A 375 -19.52 -7.46 -2.74
CA HIS A 375 -18.75 -6.32 -3.23
C HIS A 375 -17.96 -6.70 -4.48
N GLY A 376 -17.39 -5.70 -5.16
CA GLY A 376 -16.53 -5.93 -6.33
C GLY A 376 -15.06 -5.87 -5.95
N LEU A 377 -14.30 -6.92 -6.29
CA LEU A 377 -12.86 -6.97 -6.19
C LEU A 377 -12.26 -6.37 -7.48
N SER A 378 -11.70 -5.15 -7.39
CA SER A 378 -11.13 -4.46 -8.55
C SER A 378 -9.63 -4.76 -8.70
N VAL A 379 -9.28 -5.45 -9.77
CA VAL A 379 -7.91 -5.79 -10.16
C VAL A 379 -7.48 -4.85 -11.27
N LEU A 380 -6.49 -3.99 -11.02
CA LEU A 380 -5.85 -3.16 -12.03
C LEU A 380 -4.48 -3.75 -12.37
N ILE A 381 -4.30 -4.11 -13.63
CA ILE A 381 -3.03 -4.57 -14.19
C ILE A 381 -2.49 -3.44 -15.09
N THR A 382 -1.19 -3.18 -15.04
CA THR A 382 -0.53 -2.08 -15.75
C THR A 382 0.85 -2.52 -16.25
N THR A 383 1.17 -2.20 -17.50
CA THR A 383 2.50 -2.47 -18.05
C THR A 383 3.61 -1.74 -17.27
N PRO A 384 4.80 -2.34 -17.10
CA PRO A 384 5.12 -3.70 -17.54
C PRO A 384 4.50 -4.78 -16.63
N ASN A 385 4.66 -4.66 -15.30
CA ASN A 385 4.38 -5.76 -14.36
C ASN A 385 3.56 -5.33 -13.13
N GLY A 386 2.81 -4.24 -13.23
CA GLY A 386 2.07 -3.67 -12.10
C GLY A 386 0.73 -4.37 -11.86
N CYS A 387 0.46 -4.78 -10.63
CA CYS A 387 -0.84 -5.31 -10.19
C CYS A 387 -1.28 -4.66 -8.87
N SER A 388 -2.56 -4.27 -8.76
CA SER A 388 -3.05 -3.51 -7.60
C SER A 388 -3.27 -4.37 -6.36
N ASN A 389 -2.73 -3.93 -5.21
CA ASN A 389 -2.88 -4.61 -3.91
C ASN A 389 -3.72 -3.84 -2.87
N GLY A 390 -3.78 -2.51 -2.92
CA GLY A 390 -4.11 -1.67 -1.75
C GLY A 390 -5.52 -1.74 -1.15
N ASN A 391 -6.48 -2.42 -1.78
CA ASN A 391 -7.86 -2.54 -1.28
C ASN A 391 -8.33 -4.01 -1.13
N MET A 392 -7.40 -4.96 -1.17
CA MET A 392 -7.69 -6.40 -1.10
C MET A 392 -7.16 -6.96 0.23
N SER A 393 -7.87 -7.91 0.81
CA SER A 393 -7.30 -8.78 1.85
C SER A 393 -6.28 -9.77 1.25
N GLY A 394 -5.48 -10.42 2.11
CA GLY A 394 -4.64 -11.56 1.74
C GLY A 394 -5.40 -12.61 0.92
N GLU A 395 -6.50 -13.14 1.46
CA GLU A 395 -7.38 -14.13 0.80
C GLU A 395 -7.87 -13.64 -0.59
N GLU A 396 -8.24 -12.37 -0.72
CA GLU A 396 -8.67 -11.81 -2.01
C GLU A 396 -7.52 -11.66 -3.01
N ARG A 397 -6.29 -11.42 -2.53
CA ARG A 397 -5.10 -11.39 -3.40
C ARG A 397 -4.75 -12.78 -3.90
N GLU A 398 -4.85 -13.79 -3.04
CA GLU A 398 -4.66 -15.18 -3.45
C GLU A 398 -5.71 -15.63 -4.45
N LEU A 399 -6.99 -15.34 -4.18
CA LEU A 399 -8.07 -15.59 -5.11
C LEU A 399 -7.80 -14.90 -6.46
N ARG A 400 -7.39 -13.63 -6.43
CA ARG A 400 -6.98 -12.92 -7.65
C ARG A 400 -5.85 -13.66 -8.36
N ASP A 401 -4.77 -14.01 -7.67
CA ASP A 401 -3.57 -14.61 -8.28
C ASP A 401 -3.89 -15.97 -8.91
N ARG A 402 -4.70 -16.81 -8.23
CA ARG A 402 -5.22 -18.07 -8.80
C ARG A 402 -6.05 -17.82 -10.05
N LEU A 403 -7.00 -16.88 -10.00
CA LEU A 403 -7.85 -16.55 -11.15
C LEU A 403 -7.05 -15.98 -12.33
N LEU A 404 -6.07 -15.11 -12.09
CA LEU A 404 -5.22 -14.55 -13.16
C LEU A 404 -4.39 -15.65 -13.84
N ARG A 405 -3.87 -16.64 -13.08
CA ARG A 405 -3.19 -17.82 -13.65
C ARG A 405 -4.14 -18.71 -14.42
N HIS A 406 -5.33 -19.00 -13.89
CA HIS A 406 -6.32 -19.82 -14.60
C HIS A 406 -6.77 -19.16 -15.90
N TRP A 407 -6.95 -17.84 -15.89
CA TRP A 407 -7.25 -17.07 -17.07
C TRP A 407 -6.04 -16.88 -17.99
N GLN A 408 -4.87 -17.47 -17.72
CA GLN A 408 -3.68 -17.33 -18.56
C GLN A 408 -3.32 -15.85 -18.81
N ILE A 409 -3.54 -15.01 -17.79
CA ILE A 409 -3.12 -13.60 -17.83
C ILE A 409 -1.70 -13.49 -17.27
N VAL A 410 -1.29 -14.40 -16.39
CA VAL A 410 0.11 -14.48 -15.94
C VAL A 410 0.88 -15.36 -16.93
N ASN A 411 1.95 -14.83 -17.51
CA ASN A 411 2.87 -15.61 -18.34
C ASN A 411 3.68 -16.54 -17.44
N VAL A 412 3.67 -17.83 -17.75
CA VAL A 412 4.51 -18.83 -17.07
C VAL A 412 5.76 -19.02 -17.93
N PHE A 413 6.94 -18.79 -17.34
CA PHE A 413 8.24 -18.97 -18.00
C PHE A 413 8.83 -20.35 -17.72
#